data_AF-A0A963AWW5-F1
#
_entry.id   AF-A0A963AWW5-F1
#
_cell.length_a   1.000
_cell.length_b   1.000
_cell.length_c   1.000
_cell.angle_alpha   90.00
_cell.angle_beta   90.00
_cell.angle_gamma   90.00
#
_symmetry.space_group_name_H-M   'P 1'
#
loop_
_entity.id
_entity.type
_entity.pdbx_description
1 polymer ?
#
loop_
_entity_poly.entity_id
_entity_poly.type
_entity_poly.pdbx_seq_one_letter_code
_entity_poly.pdbx_strand_id
1 'polypeptide(L)' 'MSCRYACPTRAIGADARSRPAIAAEACNGCGKCVRGCPTQAISVTAAMADAVPGR' A
#
# COMPACT_ATOMS: atom_id res chain seq x y z
N MET A 1 9.91 10.73 -4.18
CA MET A 1 9.29 10.38 -2.87
C MET A 1 8.58 9.04 -3.03
N SER A 2 8.99 7.98 -2.33
CA SER A 2 8.36 6.66 -2.48
C SER A 2 7.00 6.61 -1.76
N CYS A 3 6.07 5.80 -2.27
CA CYS A 3 4.70 5.67 -1.74
C CYS A 3 4.71 5.20 -0.25
N ARG A 4 5.78 4.49 0.17
CA ARG A 4 6.14 4.16 1.57
C ARG A 4 6.20 5.39 2.50
N TYR A 5 6.83 6.48 2.07
CA TYR A 5 7.07 7.65 2.91
C TYR A 5 5.82 8.52 3.08
N ALA A 6 4.84 8.37 2.18
CA ALA A 6 3.56 9.06 2.27
C ALA A 6 2.57 8.40 3.25
N CYS A 7 2.84 7.16 3.68
CA CYS A 7 1.94 6.42 4.57
C CYS A 7 2.16 6.85 6.03
N PRO A 8 1.16 7.51 6.68
CA PRO A 8 1.31 7.98 8.05
C PRO A 8 1.36 6.82 9.07
N THR A 9 0.68 5.72 8.78
CA THR A 9 0.65 4.51 9.62
C THR A 9 1.79 3.56 9.30
N ARG A 10 2.66 3.89 8.33
CA ARG A 10 3.78 3.04 7.87
C ARG A 10 3.34 1.63 7.45
N ALA A 11 2.10 1.48 6.98
CA ALA A 11 1.55 0.20 6.53
C ALA A 11 2.16 -0.33 5.22
N ILE A 12 3.00 0.45 4.53
CA ILE A 12 3.60 0.07 3.25
C ILE A 12 5.04 -0.38 3.47
N GLY A 13 5.29 -1.66 3.27
CA GLY A 13 6.59 -2.32 3.39
C GLY A 13 6.99 -3.06 2.13
N ALA A 14 7.85 -4.06 2.29
CA ALA A 14 8.21 -5.01 1.25
C ALA A 14 7.77 -6.42 1.67
N ASP A 15 7.24 -7.22 0.73
CA ASP A 15 6.97 -8.64 0.94
C ASP A 15 8.27 -9.48 0.89
N ALA A 16 8.14 -10.79 1.08
CA ALA A 16 9.25 -11.75 0.98
C ALA A 16 9.96 -11.77 -0.39
N ARG A 17 9.39 -11.11 -1.41
CA ARG A 17 9.95 -10.98 -2.76
C ARG A 17 10.49 -9.58 -3.03
N SER A 18 10.68 -8.78 -1.99
CA SER A 18 11.12 -7.38 -2.09
C SER A 18 10.17 -6.50 -2.91
N ARG A 19 8.89 -6.88 -3.02
CA ARG A 19 7.88 -6.09 -3.73
C ARG A 19 7.09 -5.24 -2.73
N PRO A 20 6.64 -4.04 -3.14
CA PRO A 20 5.81 -3.21 -2.28
C PRO A 20 4.56 -3.96 -1.83
N ALA A 21 4.32 -4.02 -0.53
CA ALA A 21 3.16 -4.67 0.05
C ALA A 21 2.52 -3.78 1.12
N ILE A 22 1.20 -3.90 1.27
CA ILE A 22 0.41 -3.15 2.24
C ILE A 22 -0.05 -4.11 3.33
N ALA A 23 0.30 -3.83 4.58
CA ALA A 23 -0.24 -4.53 5.73
C ALA A 23 -1.67 -4.04 5.98
N ALA A 24 -2.66 -4.89 5.66
CA ALA A 24 -4.07 -4.53 5.72
C ALA A 24 -4.50 -4.16 7.14
N GLU A 25 -3.99 -4.87 8.15
CA GLU A 25 -4.26 -4.58 9.57
C GLU A 25 -3.74 -3.21 10.04
N ALA A 26 -2.72 -2.64 9.38
CA ALA A 26 -2.18 -1.31 9.70
C ALA A 26 -2.70 -0.21 8.75
N CYS A 27 -3.38 -0.59 7.66
CA CYS A 27 -3.91 0.33 6.67
C CYS A 27 -5.26 0.88 7.12
N ASN A 28 -5.36 2.20 7.24
CA ASN A 28 -6.61 2.88 7.57
C ASN A 28 -7.35 3.46 6.36
N GLY A 29 -6.91 3.14 5.13
CA GLY A 29 -7.55 3.62 3.90
C GLY A 29 -7.39 5.12 3.61
N CYS A 30 -6.49 5.86 4.28
CA CYS A 30 -6.41 7.32 4.14
C CYS A 30 -6.03 7.87 2.74
N GLY A 31 -5.58 7.02 1.81
CA GLY A 31 -5.26 7.43 0.42
C GLY A 31 -4.08 8.38 0.24
N LYS A 32 -3.28 8.66 1.28
CA LYS A 32 -2.09 9.53 1.16
C LYS A 32 -1.01 8.92 0.26
N CYS A 33 -0.87 7.60 0.29
CA CYS A 33 0.06 6.87 -0.57
C CYS A 33 -0.27 7.04 -2.06
N VAL A 34 -1.55 7.03 -2.45
CA VAL A 34 -2.01 7.25 -3.84
C VAL A 34 -1.54 8.61 -4.34
N ARG A 35 -1.80 9.68 -3.56
CA ARG A 35 -1.42 11.05 -3.91
C ARG A 35 0.09 11.26 -3.94
N GLY A 36 0.83 10.57 -3.08
CA GLY A 36 2.29 10.67 -2.99
C GLY A 36 3.05 9.79 -3.99
N CYS A 37 2.36 8.94 -4.76
CA CYS A 37 2.99 7.98 -5.67
C CYS A 37 3.17 8.64 -7.05
N PRO A 38 4.40 9.00 -7.47
CA PRO A 38 4.63 9.72 -8.73
C PRO A 38 4.26 8.88 -9.96
N THR A 39 4.33 7.55 -9.83
CA THR A 39 3.95 6.59 -10.88
C THR A 39 2.51 6.13 -10.78
N GLN A 40 1.75 6.62 -9.79
CA GLN A 40 0.36 6.22 -9.54
C GLN A 40 0.15 4.69 -9.47
N ALA A 41 1.17 3.93 -9.04
CA ALA A 41 1.16 2.47 -9.00
C ALA A 41 0.32 1.87 -7.85
N ILE A 42 -0.28 2.70 -7.00
CA ILE A 42 -1.10 2.29 -5.84
C ILE A 42 -2.48 2.91 -5.98
N SER A 43 -3.51 2.08 -5.72
CA SER A 43 -4.91 2.48 -5.62
C SER A 43 -5.48 2.01 -4.27
N VAL A 44 -6.43 2.76 -3.73
CA VAL A 44 -7.19 2.42 -2.52
C VAL A 44 -8.59 2.04 -2.99
N THR A 45 -8.93 0.75 -2.94
CA THR A 45 -10.27 0.24 -3.25
C THR A 45 -10.92 -0.24 -1.96
N ALA A 46 -12.26 -0.27 -1.87
CA ALA A 46 -12.94 -0.89 -0.72
C ALA A 46 -12.68 -2.40 -0.62
N ALA A 47 -12.10 -3.00 -1.67
CA ALA A 47 -11.67 -4.38 -1.76
C ALA A 47 -10.20 -4.59 -1.35
N MET A 48 -9.70 -3.90 -0.31
CA MET A 48 -8.38 -4.21 0.29
C MET A 48 -8.31 -5.59 0.98
N ALA A 49 -9.22 -6.51 0.65
CA ALA A 49 -9.02 -7.94 0.83
C ALA A 49 -8.16 -8.55 -0.30
N ASP A 50 -7.93 -7.81 -1.40
CA ASP A 50 -7.18 -8.29 -2.56
C ASP A 50 -5.69 -7.90 -2.52
N ALA A 51 -5.08 -7.95 -1.33
CA ALA A 51 -3.66 -8.29 -1.26
C ALA A 51 -3.52 -9.78 -1.64
N VAL A 52 -3.65 -10.06 -2.95
CA VAL A 52 -3.54 -11.36 -3.63
C VAL A 52 -4.28 -12.53 -2.96
N PRO A 53 -5.54 -12.82 -3.31
CA PRO A 53 -6.08 -14.15 -3.07
C PRO A 53 -5.36 -15.13 -4.00
N GLY A 54 -4.59 -16.03 -3.41
CA GLY A 54 -4.19 -17.29 -4.07
C GLY A 54 -2.77 -17.38 -4.61
N ARG A 55 -1.77 -17.35 -3.72
CA ARG A 55 -0.58 -18.23 -3.81
C ARG A 55 -0.10 -18.63 -2.43
#